data_AF-A0A377AK03-F1
#
_entry.id   AF-A0A377AK03-F1
#
_cell.length_a   1.000
_cell.length_b   1.000
_cell.length_c   1.000
_cell.angle_alpha   90.00
_cell.angle_beta   90.00
_cell.angle_gamma   90.00
#
_symmetry.space_group_name_H-M   'P 1'
#
loop_
_entity.id
_entity.type
_entity.pdbx_description
1 polymer ?
#
loop_
_entity_poly.entity_id
_entity_poly.type
_entity_poly.pdbx_seq_one_letter_code
_entity_poly.pdbx_strand_id
1 'polypeptide(L)'
;MNSHNGEELRGYHKPIMLAGGIGNIRADHVQKGEINVGAKLVVLGGPAMNIGLGGGAASSMASGQSDADLDFASVQRDNPEMERRCQEVIDRCWQLGDANPILFIHDVGAGGLSNAMPELVSDGGRGGKFELRDILSDEPGMSPLEIWCNESQERYVLAVAADQLPLFDETV
;
A
#
# COMPACT_ATOMS: atom_id res chain seq x y z
N MET A 1 -19.65 37.06 2.50
CA MET A 1 -19.77 36.77 1.06
C MET A 1 -21.15 36.16 0.84
N ASN A 2 -21.97 36.69 -0.08
CA ASN A 2 -23.28 36.11 -0.38
C ASN A 2 -23.12 34.96 -1.38
N SER A 3 -23.58 33.79 -1.02
CA SER A 3 -23.66 32.62 -1.90
C SER A 3 -25.07 32.44 -2.42
N HIS A 4 -25.25 31.48 -3.33
CA HIS A 4 -26.56 31.09 -3.83
C HIS A 4 -27.56 30.71 -2.71
N ASN A 5 -27.07 30.33 -1.52
CA ASN A 5 -27.88 29.96 -0.35
C ASN A 5 -27.90 31.03 0.76
N GLY A 6 -27.44 32.26 0.50
CA GLY A 6 -27.42 33.35 1.49
C GLY A 6 -26.06 33.52 2.18
N GLU A 7 -26.07 33.91 3.45
CA GLU A 7 -24.86 34.08 4.26
C GLU A 7 -24.40 32.72 4.80
N GLU A 8 -23.17 32.35 4.49
CA GLU A 8 -22.65 31.01 4.76
C GLU A 8 -21.27 31.06 5.43
N LEU A 9 -21.02 30.07 6.27
CA LEU A 9 -19.70 29.81 6.84
C LEU A 9 -18.87 29.00 5.83
N ARG A 10 -17.80 29.60 5.32
CA ARG A 10 -16.81 28.94 4.46
C ARG A 10 -15.52 28.78 5.24
N GLY A 11 -15.02 27.55 5.33
CA GLY A 11 -13.78 27.22 6.03
C GLY A 11 -13.46 25.74 5.88
N TYR A 12 -12.37 25.32 6.51
CA TYR A 12 -11.84 23.96 6.44
C TYR A 12 -12.18 23.16 7.70
N HIS A 13 -13.48 22.93 7.96
CA HIS A 13 -13.90 22.02 9.03
C HIS A 13 -13.29 20.62 8.83
N LYS A 14 -13.16 20.17 7.58
CA LYS A 14 -12.23 19.11 7.17
C LYS A 14 -10.91 19.78 6.74
N PRO A 15 -9.80 19.58 7.46
CA PRO A 15 -8.55 20.27 7.16
C PRO A 15 -7.93 19.79 5.84
N ILE A 16 -7.12 20.63 5.21
CA ILE A 16 -6.18 20.19 4.19
C ILE A 16 -4.91 19.74 4.92
N MET A 17 -4.61 18.45 4.82
CA MET A 17 -3.32 17.88 5.23
C MET A 17 -2.61 17.42 3.95
N LEU A 18 -1.49 18.06 3.63
CA LEU A 18 -0.73 17.79 2.40
C LEU A 18 0.71 17.45 2.76
N ALA A 19 1.20 16.34 2.22
CA ALA A 19 2.57 15.88 2.32
C ALA A 19 3.14 15.60 0.91
N GLY A 20 4.45 15.81 0.72
CA GLY A 20 5.15 15.58 -0.53
C GLY A 20 6.66 15.58 -0.35
N GLY A 21 7.41 15.16 -1.38
CA GLY A 21 8.87 15.05 -1.30
C GLY A 21 9.53 14.85 -2.66
N ILE A 22 10.86 14.72 -2.65
CA ILE A 22 11.70 14.42 -3.81
C ILE A 22 12.63 13.25 -3.49
N GLY A 23 12.96 12.45 -4.51
CA GLY A 23 13.88 11.32 -4.40
C GLY A 23 14.78 11.21 -5.63
N ASN A 24 15.83 10.40 -5.54
CA ASN A 24 16.71 10.07 -6.67
C ASN A 24 16.37 8.68 -7.19
N ILE A 25 16.51 8.48 -8.50
CA ILE A 25 16.29 7.19 -9.16
C ILE A 25 17.35 6.96 -10.23
N ARG A 26 17.80 5.72 -10.40
CA ARG A 26 18.69 5.34 -11.51
C ARG A 26 17.90 5.29 -12.81
N ALA A 27 18.51 5.72 -13.91
CA ALA A 27 17.86 5.82 -15.22
C ALA A 27 17.21 4.49 -15.65
N ASP A 28 17.92 3.38 -15.45
CA ASP A 28 17.47 2.04 -15.88
C ASP A 28 16.33 1.47 -15.03
N HIS A 29 15.96 2.13 -13.93
CA HIS A 29 14.88 1.72 -13.02
C HIS A 29 13.66 2.65 -13.08
N VAL A 30 13.66 3.66 -13.96
CA VAL A 30 12.53 4.59 -14.12
C VAL A 30 11.31 3.90 -14.74
N GLN A 31 11.54 3.00 -15.69
CA GLN A 31 10.47 2.23 -16.33
C GLN A 31 10.22 0.95 -15.52
N LYS A 32 8.95 0.61 -15.30
CA LYS A 32 8.59 -0.64 -14.66
C LYS A 32 8.96 -1.82 -15.56
N GLY A 33 9.45 -2.91 -14.97
CA GLY A 33 9.79 -4.13 -15.69
C GLY A 33 8.58 -4.96 -16.07
N GLU A 34 8.78 -5.92 -16.97
CA GLU A 34 7.73 -6.89 -17.32
C GLU A 34 7.58 -7.92 -16.19
N ILE A 35 6.34 -8.18 -15.76
CA ILE A 35 6.04 -9.25 -14.82
C ILE A 35 5.99 -10.57 -15.61
N ASN A 36 6.98 -11.44 -15.40
CA ASN A 36 7.01 -12.76 -16.03
C ASN A 36 5.97 -13.71 -15.42
N VAL A 37 5.43 -14.64 -16.23
CA VAL A 37 4.54 -15.68 -15.71
C VAL A 37 5.32 -16.54 -14.70
N GLY A 38 4.73 -16.76 -13.53
CA GLY A 38 5.37 -17.48 -12.43
C GLY A 38 6.25 -16.62 -11.51
N ALA A 39 6.33 -15.31 -11.76
CA ALA A 39 6.91 -14.37 -10.80
C ALA A 39 6.22 -14.51 -9.42
N LYS A 40 7.01 -14.27 -8.38
CA LYS A 40 6.56 -14.28 -6.99
C LYS A 40 6.01 -12.92 -6.65
N LEU A 41 4.78 -12.91 -6.12
CA LEU A 41 4.10 -11.71 -5.66
C LEU A 41 4.31 -11.63 -4.15
N VAL A 42 4.98 -10.58 -3.69
CA VAL A 42 5.47 -10.45 -2.32
C VAL A 42 4.84 -9.23 -1.67
N VAL A 43 4.45 -9.36 -0.41
CA VAL A 43 4.16 -8.22 0.47
C VAL A 43 5.41 -7.94 1.29
N LEU A 44 6.02 -6.77 1.10
CA LEU A 44 7.12 -6.28 1.94
C LEU A 44 6.54 -5.28 2.92
N GLY A 45 6.71 -5.49 4.22
CA GLY A 45 6.16 -4.57 5.21
C GLY A 45 5.81 -5.20 6.54
N GLY A 46 5.08 -4.42 7.33
CA GLY A 46 4.55 -4.86 8.61
C GLY A 46 3.44 -5.92 8.48
N PRO A 47 3.23 -6.73 9.54
CA PRO A 47 2.07 -7.60 9.63
C PRO A 47 0.78 -6.79 9.66
N ALA A 48 -0.26 -7.32 9.02
CA ALA A 48 -1.56 -6.66 8.92
C ALA A 48 -2.36 -6.76 10.23
N MET A 49 -3.17 -5.73 10.48
CA MET A 49 -4.16 -5.63 11.55
C MET A 49 -5.47 -5.07 10.97
N ASN A 50 -6.58 -5.13 11.72
CA ASN A 50 -7.85 -4.59 11.25
C ASN A 50 -7.91 -3.07 11.40
N ILE A 51 -7.18 -2.38 10.52
CA ILE A 51 -7.00 -0.93 10.51
C ILE A 51 -7.54 -0.37 9.20
N GLY A 52 -8.23 0.78 9.26
CA GLY A 52 -8.58 1.53 8.05
C GLY A 52 -9.58 0.84 7.13
N LEU A 53 -10.33 -0.16 7.61
CA LEU A 53 -11.20 -0.95 6.74
C LEU A 53 -12.28 -0.06 6.10
N GLY A 54 -12.22 0.09 4.78
CA GLY A 54 -13.13 0.96 4.03
C GLY A 54 -12.82 2.45 4.15
N GLY A 55 -11.60 2.83 4.57
CA GLY A 55 -11.13 4.21 4.66
C GLY A 55 -11.30 4.98 3.34
N GLY A 56 -11.04 4.34 2.20
CA GLY A 56 -11.33 4.91 0.88
C GLY A 56 -12.80 5.36 0.70
N ALA A 57 -13.76 4.54 1.10
CA ALA A 57 -15.18 4.88 1.03
C ALA A 57 -15.57 5.96 2.05
N ALA A 58 -15.08 5.87 3.28
CA ALA A 58 -15.32 6.86 4.33
C ALA A 58 -14.77 8.25 3.95
N SER A 59 -13.59 8.31 3.31
CA SER A 59 -12.95 9.56 2.89
C SER A 59 -13.76 10.34 1.85
N SER A 60 -14.63 9.65 1.11
CA SER A 60 -15.50 10.20 0.06
C SER A 60 -16.76 10.89 0.61
N MET A 61 -17.05 10.76 1.91
CA MET A 61 -18.23 11.35 2.56
C MET A 61 -17.94 12.72 3.19
N ALA A 62 -18.99 13.53 3.37
CA ALA A 62 -18.91 14.81 4.09
C ALA A 62 -18.77 14.58 5.61
N SER A 63 -17.87 15.30 6.26
CA SER A 63 -17.59 15.19 7.70
C SER A 63 -18.78 15.63 8.55
N GLY A 64 -19.11 14.89 9.62
CA GLY A 64 -20.06 15.31 10.67
C GLY A 64 -21.38 14.53 10.77
N GLN A 65 -21.59 13.50 9.94
CA GLN A 65 -22.71 12.54 10.04
C GLN A 65 -22.18 11.09 10.03
N SER A 66 -21.27 10.77 10.94
CA SER A 66 -20.59 9.46 11.01
C SER A 66 -21.12 8.66 12.20
N ASP A 67 -21.27 7.35 12.02
CA ASP A 67 -21.56 6.40 13.09
C ASP A 67 -20.25 6.06 13.83
N ALA A 68 -20.31 5.66 15.11
CA ALA A 68 -19.11 5.46 15.93
C ALA A 68 -18.13 4.44 15.31
N ASP A 69 -18.66 3.42 14.62
CA ASP A 69 -17.87 2.39 13.93
C ASP A 69 -17.06 2.96 12.75
N LEU A 70 -17.59 3.96 12.04
CA LEU A 70 -16.89 4.64 10.95
C LEU A 70 -15.76 5.54 11.49
N ASP A 71 -15.94 6.10 12.69
CA ASP A 71 -14.90 6.90 13.35
C ASP A 71 -13.72 6.02 13.80
N PHE A 72 -13.96 4.80 14.30
CA PHE A 72 -12.88 3.85 14.59
C PHE A 72 -12.14 3.40 13.33
N ALA A 73 -12.86 3.13 12.24
CA ALA A 73 -12.24 2.78 10.95
C ALA A 73 -11.40 3.93 10.36
N SER A 74 -11.60 5.18 10.80
CA SER A 74 -10.82 6.34 10.35
C SER A 74 -9.49 6.53 11.11
N VAL A 75 -9.26 5.77 12.19
CA VAL A 75 -8.03 5.86 12.98
C VAL A 75 -6.92 5.10 12.28
N GLN A 76 -5.90 5.85 11.84
CA GLN A 76 -4.68 5.32 11.24
C GLN A 76 -3.63 5.01 12.32
N ARG A 77 -2.69 4.12 12.00
CA ARG A 77 -1.57 3.75 12.87
C ARG A 77 -0.28 3.75 12.07
N ASP A 78 0.65 4.61 12.44
CA ASP A 78 1.97 4.70 11.83
C ASP A 78 3.04 3.91 12.60
N ASN A 79 3.99 3.35 11.85
CA ASN A 79 5.25 2.82 12.35
C ASN A 79 6.41 3.15 11.38
N PRO A 80 6.97 4.38 11.45
CA PRO A 80 8.00 4.82 10.50
C PRO A 80 9.28 3.98 10.50
N GLU A 81 9.57 3.25 11.59
CA GLU A 81 10.73 2.35 11.66
C GLU A 81 10.57 1.16 10.71
N MET A 82 9.34 0.62 10.60
CA MET A 82 9.03 -0.46 9.66
C MET A 82 9.22 0.03 8.22
N GLU A 83 8.70 1.22 7.89
CA GLU A 83 8.90 1.82 6.57
C GLU A 83 10.38 2.05 6.25
N ARG A 84 11.17 2.49 7.24
CA ARG A 84 12.61 2.65 7.07
C ARG A 84 13.31 1.33 6.76
N ARG A 85 12.91 0.23 7.41
CA ARG A 85 13.46 -1.11 7.13
C ARG A 85 13.09 -1.58 5.73
N CYS A 86 11.86 -1.39 5.29
CA CYS A 86 11.46 -1.66 3.91
C CYS A 86 12.29 -0.83 2.92
N GLN A 87 12.52 0.45 3.21
CA GLN A 87 13.34 1.31 2.37
C GLN A 87 14.78 0.80 2.25
N GLU A 88 15.37 0.23 3.30
CA GLU A 88 16.71 -0.39 3.21
C GLU A 88 16.73 -1.59 2.27
N VAL A 89 15.69 -2.44 2.27
CA VAL A 89 15.56 -3.55 1.33
C VAL A 89 15.47 -3.02 -0.11
N ILE A 90 14.60 -2.03 -0.34
CA ILE A 90 14.47 -1.37 -1.65
C ILE A 90 15.80 -0.75 -2.09
N ASP A 91 16.52 -0.14 -1.16
CA ASP A 91 17.83 0.47 -1.38
C ASP A 91 18.87 -0.55 -1.84
N ARG A 92 18.94 -1.70 -1.17
CA ARG A 92 19.80 -2.81 -1.59
C ARG A 92 19.42 -3.30 -2.99
N CYS A 93 18.13 -3.48 -3.28
CA CYS A 93 17.67 -3.95 -4.57
C CYS A 93 18.09 -3.04 -5.73
N TRP A 94 17.85 -1.72 -5.66
CA TRP A 94 18.25 -0.83 -6.77
C TRP A 94 19.77 -0.61 -6.84
N GLN A 95 20.49 -0.74 -5.71
CA GLN A 95 21.95 -0.63 -5.70
C GLN A 95 22.65 -1.78 -6.45
N LEU A 96 21.98 -2.92 -6.62
CA LEU A 96 22.45 -4.03 -7.47
C LEU A 96 22.45 -3.68 -8.97
N GLY A 97 21.87 -2.55 -9.38
CA GLY A 97 21.87 -2.09 -10.77
C GLY A 97 21.11 -3.07 -11.68
N ASP A 98 21.82 -3.66 -12.63
CA ASP A 98 21.24 -4.62 -13.58
C ASP A 98 20.81 -5.92 -12.90
N ALA A 99 21.34 -6.22 -11.72
CA ALA A 99 20.97 -7.38 -10.90
C ALA A 99 19.86 -7.06 -9.88
N ASN A 100 19.12 -5.96 -10.06
CA ASN A 100 17.96 -5.64 -9.22
C ASN A 100 16.87 -6.73 -9.38
N PRO A 101 16.47 -7.44 -8.30
CA PRO A 101 15.50 -8.52 -8.39
C PRO A 101 14.04 -8.02 -8.54
N ILE A 102 13.79 -6.72 -8.31
CA ILE A 102 12.45 -6.13 -8.38
C ILE A 102 12.08 -5.91 -9.85
N LEU A 103 11.08 -6.66 -10.32
CA LEU A 103 10.47 -6.45 -11.64
C LEU A 103 9.46 -5.30 -11.59
N PHE A 104 8.70 -5.25 -10.51
CA PHE A 104 7.62 -4.29 -10.31
C PHE A 104 7.42 -4.05 -8.81
N ILE A 105 7.13 -2.82 -8.42
CA ILE A 105 6.78 -2.44 -7.05
C ILE A 105 5.62 -1.44 -7.08
N HIS A 106 4.74 -1.52 -6.08
CA HIS A 106 3.65 -0.59 -5.84
C HIS A 106 3.43 -0.43 -4.33
N ASP A 107 2.99 0.75 -3.90
CA ASP A 107 2.59 1.01 -2.52
C ASP A 107 1.24 0.34 -2.20
N VAL A 108 1.00 0.10 -0.91
CA VAL A 108 -0.29 -0.34 -0.40
C VAL A 108 -0.93 0.82 0.37
N GLY A 109 -2.03 1.35 -0.16
CA GLY A 109 -2.78 2.43 0.45
C GLY A 109 -4.27 2.10 0.59
N ALA A 110 -5.13 2.98 0.08
CA ALA A 110 -6.58 2.82 0.14
C ALA A 110 -7.06 1.49 -0.47
N GLY A 111 -7.94 0.78 0.25
CA GLY A 111 -8.39 -0.56 -0.13
C GLY A 111 -7.36 -1.69 0.13
N GLY A 112 -6.17 -1.39 0.62
CA GLY A 112 -5.17 -2.39 1.01
C GLY A 112 -4.70 -3.28 -0.14
N LEU A 113 -4.46 -4.56 0.17
CA LEU A 113 -4.04 -5.55 -0.82
C LEU A 113 -5.10 -5.80 -1.90
N SER A 114 -6.37 -5.57 -1.56
CA SER A 114 -7.48 -5.69 -2.50
C SER A 114 -7.43 -4.72 -3.67
N ASN A 115 -6.72 -3.60 -3.51
CA ASN A 115 -6.40 -2.68 -4.60
C ASN A 115 -5.00 -2.94 -5.16
N ALA A 116 -4.00 -2.95 -4.29
CA ALA A 116 -2.59 -2.96 -4.70
C ALA A 116 -2.17 -4.23 -5.48
N MET A 117 -2.62 -5.42 -5.06
CA MET A 117 -2.27 -6.66 -5.76
C MET A 117 -2.91 -6.76 -7.16
N PRO A 118 -4.22 -6.47 -7.33
CA PRO A 118 -4.82 -6.37 -8.66
C PRO A 118 -4.18 -5.32 -9.56
N GLU A 119 -3.89 -4.11 -9.05
CA GLU A 119 -3.19 -3.08 -9.82
C GLU A 119 -1.83 -3.57 -10.31
N LEU A 120 -1.02 -4.14 -9.42
CA LEU A 120 0.30 -4.66 -9.75
C LEU A 120 0.25 -5.71 -10.89
N VAL A 121 -0.64 -6.70 -10.80
CA VAL A 121 -0.71 -7.73 -11.85
C VAL A 121 -1.34 -7.21 -13.12
N SER A 122 -2.35 -6.33 -13.03
CA SER A 122 -3.01 -5.73 -14.18
C SER A 122 -2.06 -4.83 -14.98
N ASP A 123 -1.27 -4.00 -14.31
CA ASP A 123 -0.26 -3.15 -14.95
C ASP A 123 0.81 -3.98 -15.66
N GLY A 124 1.12 -5.17 -15.15
CA GLY A 124 1.98 -6.16 -15.81
C GLY A 124 1.28 -7.01 -16.88
N GLY A 125 -0.02 -6.79 -17.15
CA GLY A 125 -0.81 -7.57 -18.10
C GLY A 125 -1.03 -9.04 -17.70
N ARG A 126 -1.06 -9.32 -16.40
CA ARG A 126 -1.17 -10.66 -15.81
C ARG A 126 -2.39 -10.78 -14.89
N GLY A 127 -2.66 -12.01 -14.46
CA GLY A 127 -3.51 -12.31 -13.30
C GLY A 127 -2.68 -12.85 -12.15
N GLY A 128 -3.28 -12.97 -10.96
CA GLY A 128 -2.64 -13.49 -9.75
C GLY A 128 -3.44 -14.61 -9.10
N LYS A 129 -2.73 -15.55 -8.47
CA LYS A 129 -3.30 -16.53 -7.54
C LYS A 129 -2.62 -16.33 -6.20
N PHE A 130 -3.41 -16.11 -5.16
CA PHE A 130 -2.93 -15.74 -3.84
C PHE A 130 -3.37 -16.77 -2.81
N GLU A 131 -2.48 -17.12 -1.89
CA GLU A 131 -2.81 -17.85 -0.68
C GLU A 131 -2.97 -16.84 0.46
N LEU A 132 -4.18 -16.77 1.02
CA LEU A 132 -4.52 -15.78 2.03
C LEU A 132 -3.71 -15.97 3.31
N ARG A 133 -3.37 -17.22 3.64
CA ARG A 133 -2.65 -17.56 4.88
C ARG A 133 -1.14 -17.34 4.81
N ASP A 134 -0.61 -16.98 3.65
CA ASP A 134 0.78 -16.53 3.50
C ASP A 134 0.96 -15.05 3.87
N ILE A 135 -0.14 -14.30 4.04
CA ILE A 135 -0.10 -12.89 4.46
C ILE A 135 0.20 -12.80 5.96
N LEU A 136 1.25 -12.07 6.32
CA LEU A 136 1.60 -11.78 7.72
C LEU A 136 0.47 -11.01 8.40
N SER A 137 0.01 -11.52 9.56
CA SER A 137 -1.10 -10.96 10.32
C SER A 137 -0.78 -10.99 11.82
N ASP A 138 -0.94 -9.83 12.48
CA ASP A 138 -0.86 -9.70 13.95
C ASP A 138 -2.23 -9.90 14.62
N GLU A 139 -3.30 -10.01 13.82
CA GLU A 139 -4.66 -10.27 14.30
C GLU A 139 -5.19 -11.58 13.67
N PRO A 140 -5.00 -12.74 14.34
CA PRO A 140 -5.41 -14.04 13.79
C PRO A 140 -6.94 -14.18 13.67
N GLY A 141 -7.71 -13.32 14.34
CA GLY A 141 -9.17 -13.28 14.28
C GLY A 141 -9.75 -12.62 13.03
N MET A 142 -8.92 -11.99 12.19
CA MET A 142 -9.40 -11.30 11.00
C MET A 142 -10.06 -12.28 10.01
N SER A 143 -11.22 -11.86 9.53
CA SER A 143 -11.90 -12.48 8.39
C SER A 143 -11.10 -12.30 7.09
N PRO A 144 -11.39 -13.08 6.04
CA PRO A 144 -10.75 -12.89 4.74
C PRO A 144 -10.91 -11.49 4.16
N LEU A 145 -12.06 -10.85 4.40
CA LEU A 145 -12.30 -9.47 3.97
C LEU A 145 -11.36 -8.50 4.69
N GLU A 146 -11.21 -8.65 6.01
CA GLU A 146 -10.34 -7.79 6.81
C GLU A 146 -8.86 -8.00 6.43
N ILE A 147 -8.40 -9.25 6.26
CA ILE A 147 -7.01 -9.53 5.83
C ILE A 147 -6.71 -8.88 4.47
N TRP A 148 -7.67 -8.92 3.55
CA TRP A 148 -7.46 -8.48 2.17
C TRP A 148 -7.66 -6.96 1.99
N CYS A 149 -8.58 -6.35 2.74
CA CYS A 149 -9.02 -4.97 2.50
C CYS A 149 -8.59 -3.98 3.60
N ASN A 150 -7.93 -4.42 4.69
CA ASN A 150 -7.39 -3.48 5.67
C ASN A 150 -6.34 -2.56 5.04
N GLU A 151 -6.31 -1.32 5.54
CA GLU A 151 -5.38 -0.28 5.14
C GLU A 151 -4.24 -0.17 6.18
N SER A 152 -3.75 -1.31 6.70
CA SER A 152 -2.53 -1.30 7.54
C SER A 152 -1.37 -0.66 6.77
N GLN A 153 -0.63 0.19 7.47
CA GLN A 153 0.44 1.02 6.94
C GLN A 153 1.76 0.24 6.69
N GLU A 154 2.74 0.92 6.11
CA GLU A 154 4.11 0.43 5.87
C GLU A 154 4.18 -0.89 5.10
N ARG A 155 3.42 -0.99 4.00
CA ARG A 155 3.41 -2.17 3.11
C ARG A 155 3.59 -1.78 1.65
N TYR A 156 4.28 -2.64 0.92
CA TYR A 156 4.51 -2.58 -0.51
C TYR A 156 4.22 -3.95 -1.12
N VAL A 157 3.73 -3.95 -2.36
CA VAL A 157 3.60 -5.17 -3.17
C VAL A 157 4.66 -5.19 -4.25
N LEU A 158 5.31 -6.33 -4.44
CA LEU A 158 6.40 -6.49 -5.41
C LEU A 158 6.21 -7.74 -6.26
N ALA A 159 6.68 -7.68 -7.51
CA ALA A 159 6.93 -8.85 -8.33
C ALA A 159 8.44 -9.13 -8.39
N VAL A 160 8.83 -10.34 -8.02
CA VAL A 160 10.22 -10.83 -8.05
C VAL A 160 10.28 -12.07 -8.93
N ALA A 161 11.31 -12.20 -9.78
CA ALA A 161 11.49 -13.42 -10.56
C ALA A 161 11.74 -14.63 -9.62
N ALA A 162 11.17 -15.80 -9.95
CA ALA A 162 11.16 -16.93 -9.02
C ALA A 162 12.57 -17.44 -8.65
N ASP A 163 13.52 -17.34 -9.59
CA ASP A 163 14.94 -17.66 -9.42
C ASP A 163 15.71 -16.59 -8.61
N GLN A 164 15.17 -15.38 -8.50
CA GLN A 164 15.73 -14.28 -7.72
C GLN A 164 15.18 -14.21 -6.29
N LEU A 165 14.20 -15.06 -5.94
CA LEU A 165 13.64 -15.08 -4.58
C LEU A 165 14.69 -15.34 -3.49
N PRO A 166 15.68 -16.25 -3.65
CA PRO A 166 16.72 -16.43 -2.64
C PRO A 166 17.58 -15.17 -2.41
N LEU A 167 17.91 -14.44 -3.49
CA LEU A 167 18.64 -13.16 -3.37
C LEU A 167 17.79 -12.11 -2.63
N PHE A 168 16.49 -12.07 -2.91
CA PHE A 168 15.58 -11.18 -2.20
C PHE A 168 15.49 -11.54 -0.71
N ASP A 169 15.40 -12.83 -0.38
CA ASP A 169 15.34 -13.33 1.01
C ASP A 169 16.61 -12.96 1.82
N GLU A 170 17.80 -13.05 1.21
CA GLU A 170 19.05 -12.60 1.84
C GLU A 170 19.11 -11.08 2.11
N THR A 171 18.26 -10.31 1.44
CA THR A 171 18.19 -8.85 1.55
C THR A 171 17.20 -8.40 2.64
N VAL A 172 16.29 -9.27 3.07
CA VAL A 172 15.24 -9.03 4.10
C VAL A 172 15.78 -9.32 5.51
#